data_AF-A0A965M5Q9-F1
#
_entry.id   AF-A0A965M5Q9-F1
#
_cell.length_a   1.000
_cell.length_b   1.000
_cell.length_c   1.000
_cell.angle_alpha   90.00
_cell.angle_beta   90.00
_cell.angle_gamma   90.00
#
_symmetry.space_group_name_H-M   'P 1'
#
loop_
_entity.id
_entity.type
_entity.pdbx_description
1 polymer ?
#
loop_
_entity_poly.entity_id
_entity_poly.type
_entity_poly.pdbx_seq_one_letter_code
_entity_poly.pdbx_strand_id
1 'polypeptide(L)'
;MKTSLHLGKTAIRAQKKAVEGEWVHFEGNEFYKIRHYDQMQPFFISVVSNSDHWMFISSNGGLTAGRRDADHALFPYYTDDKIRDQVEITGGKAIFRVQVRSKECLWEPFSERGHGAYRIERSILKNLWGNQLIFEEVNQDLGLIRMDSAGLVGESVEESYSSHFFGWNSKSDAFGGGESV
;
A
#
# COMPACT_ATOMS: atom_id res chain seq x y z
N MET A 1 -10.22 -18.07 29.67
CA MET A 1 -9.76 -18.84 28.48
C MET A 1 -9.78 -17.91 27.27
N LYS A 2 -8.71 -17.84 26.48
CA LYS A 2 -8.69 -17.05 25.24
C LYS A 2 -9.45 -17.83 24.16
N THR A 3 -10.68 -17.43 23.84
CA THR A 3 -11.46 -18.03 22.76
C THR A 3 -10.76 -17.79 21.43
N SER A 4 -10.57 -18.83 20.62
CA SER A 4 -10.03 -18.68 19.27
C SER A 4 -11.13 -18.18 18.35
N LEU A 5 -10.88 -17.08 17.65
CA LEU A 5 -11.79 -16.53 16.65
C LEU A 5 -11.50 -17.20 15.30
N HIS A 6 -12.53 -17.62 14.57
CA HIS A 6 -12.39 -18.25 13.26
C HIS A 6 -13.31 -17.56 12.25
N LEU A 7 -12.82 -17.40 11.02
CA LEU A 7 -13.60 -17.02 9.85
C LEU A 7 -13.80 -18.28 9.01
N GLY A 8 -14.99 -18.88 9.10
CA GLY A 8 -15.24 -20.20 8.53
C GLY A 8 -14.31 -21.26 9.17
N LYS A 9 -13.42 -21.85 8.37
CA LYS A 9 -12.41 -22.84 8.82
C LYS A 9 -11.04 -22.22 9.13
N THR A 10 -10.89 -20.90 8.93
CA THR A 10 -9.61 -20.22 9.08
C THR A 10 -9.53 -19.55 10.45
N ALA A 11 -8.52 -19.92 11.24
CA ALA A 11 -8.26 -19.25 12.52
C ALA A 11 -7.79 -17.81 12.28
N ILE A 12 -8.47 -16.86 12.91
CA ILE A 12 -8.14 -15.43 12.85
C ILE A 12 -7.11 -15.13 13.94
N ARG A 13 -6.00 -14.53 13.51
CA ARG A 13 -4.88 -14.17 14.37
C ARG A 13 -4.92 -12.69 14.65
N ALA A 14 -5.05 -12.32 15.92
CA ALA A 14 -4.78 -10.95 16.35
C ALA A 14 -3.27 -10.70 16.29
N GLN A 15 -2.84 -9.75 15.46
CA GLN A 15 -1.46 -9.30 15.38
C GLN A 15 -1.42 -7.90 15.97
N LYS A 16 -0.81 -7.78 17.16
CA LYS A 16 -0.49 -6.49 17.75
C LYS A 16 1.03 -6.39 17.78
N LYS A 17 1.58 -5.51 16.95
CA LYS A 17 3.02 -5.23 16.87
C LYS A 17 3.24 -3.75 17.16
N ALA A 18 4.43 -3.40 17.65
CA ALA A 18 4.78 -2.01 17.91
C ALA A 18 5.01 -1.29 16.58
N VAL A 19 4.55 -0.04 16.48
CA VAL A 19 4.85 0.81 15.32
C VAL A 19 6.28 1.30 15.45
N GLU A 20 7.08 1.10 14.41
CA GLU A 20 8.51 1.42 14.41
C GLU A 20 8.87 2.23 13.16
N GLY A 21 9.78 3.19 13.34
CA GLY A 21 10.23 4.08 12.27
C GLY A 21 11.74 4.01 12.08
N GLU A 22 12.19 3.84 10.84
CA GLU A 22 13.61 3.75 10.49
C GLU A 22 13.93 4.40 9.14
N TRP A 23 15.16 4.90 8.98
CA TRP A 23 15.67 5.29 7.66
C TRP A 23 16.16 4.06 6.91
N VAL A 24 15.74 3.92 5.65
CA VAL A 24 16.12 2.80 4.77
C VAL A 24 16.59 3.34 3.43
N HIS A 25 17.50 2.60 2.80
CA HIS A 25 17.92 2.85 1.42
C HIS A 25 17.19 1.86 0.50
N PHE A 26 16.44 2.38 -0.47
CA PHE A 26 15.63 1.58 -1.40
C PHE A 26 15.73 2.16 -2.81
N GLU A 27 16.05 1.31 -3.79
CA GLU A 27 16.20 1.69 -5.21
C GLU A 27 17.06 2.96 -5.43
N GLY A 28 18.18 3.08 -4.71
CA GLY A 28 19.09 4.21 -4.84
C GLY A 28 18.69 5.49 -4.10
N ASN A 29 17.56 5.47 -3.38
CA ASN A 29 17.01 6.64 -2.68
C ASN A 29 16.85 6.39 -1.18
N GLU A 30 16.86 7.44 -0.38
CA GLU A 30 16.58 7.37 1.06
C GLU A 30 15.09 7.55 1.36
N PHE A 31 14.56 6.65 2.18
CA PHE A 31 13.17 6.66 2.65
C PHE A 31 13.11 6.59 4.17
N TYR A 32 12.12 7.26 4.75
CA TYR A 32 11.67 6.96 6.09
C TYR A 32 10.57 5.91 6.03
N LYS A 33 10.80 4.75 6.65
CA LYS A 33 9.89 3.60 6.69
C LYS A 33 9.18 3.55 8.03
N ILE A 34 7.85 3.55 7.99
CA ILE A 34 6.99 3.29 9.16
C ILE A 34 6.45 1.86 9.01
N ARG A 35 6.89 0.97 9.91
CA ARG A 35 6.42 -0.41 9.99
C ARG A 35 5.15 -0.48 10.83
N HIS A 36 4.25 -1.35 10.40
CA HIS A 36 3.01 -1.68 11.10
C HIS A 36 2.08 -0.47 11.22
N TYR A 37 2.08 0.38 10.18
CA TYR A 37 1.26 1.60 10.16
C TYR A 37 -0.24 1.30 10.29
N ASP A 38 -0.66 0.08 9.93
CA ASP A 38 -2.02 -0.44 10.09
C ASP A 38 -2.46 -0.54 11.56
N GLN A 39 -1.51 -0.48 12.50
CA GLN A 39 -1.77 -0.42 13.94
C GLN A 39 -2.01 1.02 14.45
N MET A 40 -1.91 2.02 13.56
CA MET A 40 -2.23 3.43 13.85
C MET A 40 -3.65 3.77 13.40
N GLN A 41 -4.22 4.84 13.95
CA GLN A 41 -5.37 5.46 13.29
C GLN A 41 -4.97 5.94 11.89
N PRO A 42 -5.82 5.73 10.85
CA PRO A 42 -5.53 6.22 9.52
C PRO A 42 -5.20 7.71 9.53
N PHE A 43 -4.14 8.10 8.82
CA PHE A 43 -3.63 9.46 8.76
C PHE A 43 -3.45 9.91 7.32
N PHE A 44 -3.48 11.23 7.10
CA PHE A 44 -3.31 11.81 5.77
C PHE A 44 -1.86 12.13 5.45
N ILE A 45 -1.49 11.90 4.20
CA ILE A 45 -0.16 12.08 3.66
C ILE A 45 -0.27 13.00 2.46
N SER A 46 0.43 14.14 2.52
CA SER A 46 0.66 14.97 1.34
C SER A 46 1.83 14.40 0.55
N VAL A 47 1.64 14.14 -0.74
CA VAL A 47 2.73 13.88 -1.68
C VAL A 47 2.97 15.18 -2.44
N VAL A 48 4.19 15.70 -2.36
CA VAL A 48 4.53 17.01 -2.93
C VAL A 48 5.08 16.86 -4.34
N SER A 49 4.91 17.90 -5.16
CA SER A 49 5.49 18.01 -6.49
C SER A 49 6.27 19.33 -6.59
N ASN A 50 7.24 19.38 -7.49
CA ASN A 50 7.92 20.61 -7.89
C ASN A 50 7.12 21.43 -8.93
N SER A 51 5.94 20.95 -9.33
CA SER A 51 5.05 21.58 -10.32
C SER A 51 3.68 21.88 -9.68
N ASP A 52 2.62 21.99 -10.49
CA ASP A 52 1.26 22.30 -10.03
C ASP A 52 0.44 21.07 -9.58
N HIS A 53 1.07 19.90 -9.40
CA HIS A 53 0.39 18.69 -8.94
C HIS A 53 0.16 18.69 -7.44
N TRP A 54 -1.03 18.25 -7.03
CA TRP A 54 -1.35 17.97 -5.63
C TRP A 54 -1.87 16.54 -5.51
N MET A 55 -1.51 15.89 -4.40
CA MET A 55 -1.98 14.55 -4.06
C MET A 55 -2.07 14.42 -2.54
N PHE A 56 -3.23 13.96 -2.09
CA PHE A 56 -3.49 13.60 -0.71
C PHE A 56 -3.88 12.12 -0.66
N ILE A 57 -3.12 11.34 0.09
CA ILE A 57 -3.36 9.91 0.27
C ILE A 57 -3.59 9.65 1.77
N SER A 58 -4.66 8.96 2.10
CA SER A 58 -4.86 8.36 3.41
C SER A 58 -4.01 7.10 3.54
N SER A 59 -3.43 6.86 4.71
CA SER A 59 -2.61 5.67 4.97
C SER A 59 -3.35 4.35 4.75
N ASN A 60 -4.69 4.35 4.71
CA ASN A 60 -5.45 3.14 4.37
C ASN A 60 -5.54 2.88 2.86
N GLY A 61 -5.16 3.83 1.99
CA GLY A 61 -5.13 3.68 0.54
C GLY A 61 -6.10 4.60 -0.22
N GLY A 62 -7.08 5.22 0.46
CA GLY A 62 -7.96 6.20 -0.17
C GLY A 62 -7.18 7.44 -0.61
N LEU A 63 -7.43 7.95 -1.82
CA LEU A 63 -6.66 9.07 -2.36
C LEU A 63 -7.50 10.07 -3.15
N THR A 64 -7.03 11.31 -3.17
CA THR A 64 -7.46 12.36 -4.08
C THR A 64 -6.23 13.01 -4.69
N ALA A 65 -6.31 13.39 -5.96
CA ALA A 65 -5.19 14.02 -6.65
C ALA A 65 -5.69 14.88 -7.82
N GLY A 66 -4.90 15.87 -8.20
CA GLY A 66 -5.21 16.78 -9.29
C GLY A 66 -4.09 17.77 -9.58
N ARG A 67 -4.40 18.79 -10.37
CA ARG A 67 -3.46 19.87 -10.71
C ARG A 67 -4.08 21.22 -10.42
N ARG A 68 -3.26 22.21 -10.06
CA ARG A 68 -3.63 23.61 -9.78
C ARG A 68 -4.58 23.79 -8.61
N ASP A 69 -5.80 23.28 -8.71
CA ASP A 69 -6.89 23.43 -7.76
C ASP A 69 -7.82 22.20 -7.77
N ALA A 70 -8.84 22.23 -6.91
CA ALA A 70 -9.80 21.13 -6.73
C ALA A 70 -10.75 20.92 -7.93
N ASP A 71 -10.97 21.93 -8.77
CA ASP A 71 -11.86 21.81 -9.93
C ASP A 71 -11.19 21.01 -11.07
N HIS A 72 -9.87 20.85 -11.00
CA HIS A 72 -9.05 20.07 -11.92
C HIS A 72 -8.54 18.78 -11.25
N ALA A 73 -9.40 18.14 -10.45
CA ALA A 73 -9.10 16.89 -9.78
C ALA A 73 -9.20 15.69 -10.75
N LEU A 74 -8.18 14.81 -10.71
CA LEU A 74 -8.19 13.52 -11.38
C LEU A 74 -9.04 12.49 -10.61
N PHE A 75 -8.97 12.54 -9.28
CA PHE A 75 -9.81 11.76 -8.38
C PHE A 75 -10.68 12.70 -7.57
N PRO A 76 -11.95 12.34 -7.28
CA PRO A 76 -12.88 13.24 -6.60
C PRO A 76 -12.27 13.94 -5.37
N TYR A 77 -12.37 15.26 -5.34
CA TYR A 77 -11.91 16.05 -4.20
C TYR A 77 -13.03 16.13 -3.17
N TYR A 78 -12.92 15.29 -2.13
CA TYR A 78 -13.83 15.32 -1.01
C TYR A 78 -13.09 15.71 0.28
N THR A 79 -13.86 15.87 1.34
CA THR A 79 -13.32 15.98 2.70
C THR A 79 -12.55 14.69 3.06
N ASP A 80 -11.61 14.83 3.98
CA ASP A 80 -10.68 13.78 4.39
C ASP A 80 -11.39 12.52 4.93
N ASP A 81 -12.48 12.70 5.68
CA ASP A 81 -13.40 11.64 6.13
C ASP A 81 -13.95 10.80 4.97
N LYS A 82 -14.43 11.44 3.90
CA LYS A 82 -15.00 10.75 2.73
C LYS A 82 -13.94 10.07 1.87
N ILE A 83 -12.75 10.64 1.78
CA ILE A 83 -11.63 10.01 1.05
C ILE A 83 -11.16 8.75 1.78
N ARG A 84 -11.10 8.78 3.11
CA ARG A 84 -10.78 7.60 3.93
C ARG A 84 -11.76 6.45 3.67
N ASP A 85 -13.04 6.76 3.49
CA ASP A 85 -14.09 5.78 3.23
C ASP A 85 -14.09 5.24 1.79
N GLN A 86 -13.29 5.82 0.89
CA GLN A 86 -13.16 5.40 -0.50
C GLN A 86 -12.04 4.37 -0.76
N VAL A 87 -11.43 3.82 0.29
CA VAL A 87 -10.32 2.85 0.19
C VAL A 87 -10.60 1.65 -0.72
N GLU A 88 -11.85 1.19 -0.80
CA GLU A 88 -12.23 0.07 -1.69
C GLU A 88 -12.69 0.50 -3.10
N ILE A 89 -12.82 1.81 -3.35
CA ILE A 89 -13.40 2.39 -4.56
C ILE A 89 -12.35 3.16 -5.37
N THR A 90 -11.36 3.76 -4.71
CA THR A 90 -10.36 4.65 -5.34
C THR A 90 -8.96 4.26 -4.90
N GLY A 91 -8.19 3.67 -5.82
CA GLY A 91 -6.83 3.16 -5.57
C GLY A 91 -6.54 1.86 -6.34
N GLY A 92 -5.31 1.35 -6.20
CA GLY A 92 -4.91 0.07 -6.78
C GLY A 92 -5.50 -1.11 -6.00
N LYS A 93 -6.36 -1.91 -6.65
CA LYS A 93 -6.86 -3.17 -6.08
C LYS A 93 -6.17 -4.37 -6.71
N ALA A 94 -5.61 -5.24 -5.88
CA ALA A 94 -4.95 -6.47 -6.33
C ALA A 94 -5.48 -7.69 -5.57
N ILE A 95 -5.76 -8.78 -6.28
CA ILE A 95 -6.18 -10.06 -5.70
C ILE A 95 -5.33 -11.16 -6.33
N PHE A 96 -4.67 -11.95 -5.51
CA PHE A 96 -3.80 -13.05 -5.91
C PHE A 96 -4.42 -14.39 -5.53
N ARG A 97 -4.42 -15.32 -6.48
CA ARG A 97 -4.64 -16.76 -6.22
C ARG A 97 -3.28 -17.42 -6.21
N VAL A 98 -2.90 -17.98 -5.06
CA VAL A 98 -1.56 -18.51 -4.81
C VAL A 98 -1.69 -19.99 -4.46
N GLN A 99 -1.04 -20.84 -5.23
CA GLN A 99 -0.99 -22.27 -4.93
C GLN A 99 0.11 -22.53 -3.89
N VAL A 100 -0.27 -22.99 -2.70
CA VAL A 100 0.66 -23.38 -1.64
C VAL A 100 0.41 -24.83 -1.28
N ARG A 101 1.36 -25.70 -1.65
CA ARG A 101 1.20 -27.16 -1.55
C ARG A 101 -0.05 -27.61 -2.33
N SER A 102 -0.95 -28.36 -1.69
CA SER A 102 -2.22 -28.83 -2.27
C SER A 102 -3.41 -27.88 -2.01
N LYS A 103 -3.16 -26.64 -1.60
CA LYS A 103 -4.21 -25.66 -1.31
C LYS A 103 -4.05 -24.42 -2.18
N GLU A 104 -5.16 -23.97 -2.73
CA GLU A 104 -5.26 -22.66 -3.34
C GLU A 104 -5.62 -21.63 -2.26
N CYS A 105 -4.80 -20.60 -2.12
CA CYS A 105 -4.94 -19.53 -1.14
C CYS A 105 -5.27 -18.23 -1.86
N LEU A 106 -6.19 -17.44 -1.31
CA LEU A 106 -6.51 -16.11 -1.82
C LEU A 106 -5.81 -15.05 -0.97
N TRP A 107 -5.13 -14.09 -1.58
CA TRP A 107 -4.52 -12.96 -0.89
C TRP A 107 -4.90 -11.65 -1.58
N GLU A 108 -5.51 -10.74 -0.83
CA GLU A 108 -5.91 -9.40 -1.27
C GLU A 108 -5.13 -8.40 -0.40
N PRO A 109 -3.95 -7.91 -0.84
CA PRO A 109 -3.14 -7.00 -0.06
C PRO A 109 -3.85 -5.67 0.19
N PHE A 110 -3.48 -5.01 1.29
CA PHE A 110 -4.02 -3.71 1.75
C PHE A 110 -5.52 -3.69 2.05
N SER A 111 -6.23 -4.80 1.85
CA SER A 111 -7.66 -4.94 2.14
C SER A 111 -7.89 -5.35 3.59
N GLU A 112 -9.01 -4.89 4.15
CA GLU A 112 -9.51 -5.36 5.45
C GLU A 112 -10.24 -6.71 5.32
N ARG A 113 -10.51 -7.15 4.07
CA ARG A 113 -11.13 -8.44 3.79
C ARG A 113 -10.17 -9.57 4.16
N GLY A 114 -10.62 -10.46 5.03
CA GLY A 114 -9.78 -11.56 5.50
C GLY A 114 -8.70 -11.15 6.49
N HIS A 115 -8.84 -9.97 7.13
CA HIS A 115 -7.93 -9.50 8.17
C HIS A 115 -7.70 -10.60 9.25
N GLY A 116 -6.43 -10.92 9.50
CA GLY A 116 -6.01 -11.94 10.45
C GLY A 116 -5.99 -13.38 9.90
N ALA A 117 -6.36 -13.62 8.64
CA ALA A 117 -6.19 -14.92 7.99
C ALA A 117 -4.72 -15.29 7.75
N TYR A 118 -3.87 -14.28 7.50
CA TYR A 118 -2.44 -14.43 7.27
C TYR A 118 -1.61 -13.63 8.28
N ARG A 119 -0.38 -14.05 8.52
CA ARG A 119 0.66 -13.23 9.14
C ARG A 119 1.16 -12.21 8.12
N ILE A 120 0.82 -10.94 8.33
CA ILE A 120 1.16 -9.85 7.42
C ILE A 120 1.92 -8.74 8.15
N GLU A 121 2.71 -7.98 7.41
CA GLU A 121 3.30 -6.73 7.87
C GLU A 121 3.07 -5.68 6.80
N ARG A 122 2.44 -4.56 7.18
CA ARG A 122 2.26 -3.41 6.30
C ARG A 122 3.25 -2.32 6.67
N SER A 123 3.89 -1.72 5.67
CA SER A 123 4.79 -0.59 5.85
C SER A 123 4.43 0.54 4.88
N ILE A 124 4.67 1.78 5.29
CA ILE A 124 4.66 2.94 4.40
C ILE A 124 6.08 3.51 4.37
N LEU A 125 6.59 3.78 3.18
CA LEU A 125 7.87 4.43 2.97
C LEU A 125 7.61 5.77 2.29
N LYS A 126 8.20 6.85 2.81
CA LYS A 126 8.19 8.17 2.16
C LYS A 126 9.62 8.63 1.94
N ASN A 127 9.95 9.04 0.73
CA ASN A 127 11.30 9.50 0.44
C ASN A 127 11.59 10.86 1.09
N LEU A 128 12.87 11.20 1.19
CA LEU A 128 13.32 12.45 1.83
C LEU A 128 12.69 13.71 1.20
N TRP A 129 12.53 13.72 -0.13
CA TRP A 129 11.93 14.85 -0.85
C TRP A 129 10.41 14.91 -0.74
N GLY A 130 9.78 13.86 -0.23
CA GLY A 130 8.34 13.76 -0.02
C GLY A 130 7.50 13.65 -1.29
N ASN A 131 8.10 13.42 -2.46
CA ASN A 131 7.43 13.28 -3.74
C ASN A 131 7.19 11.82 -4.17
N GLN A 132 7.68 10.85 -3.38
CA GLN A 132 7.40 9.43 -3.56
C GLN A 132 6.91 8.81 -2.25
N LEU A 133 5.90 7.95 -2.37
CA LEU A 133 5.29 7.17 -1.32
C LEU A 133 5.19 5.71 -1.77
N ILE A 134 5.53 4.76 -0.91
CA ILE A 134 5.42 3.33 -1.20
C ILE A 134 4.64 2.66 -0.08
N PHE A 135 3.60 1.93 -0.45
CA PHE A 135 2.90 0.98 0.40
C PHE A 135 3.49 -0.41 0.17
N GLU A 136 3.84 -1.09 1.27
CA GLU A 136 4.40 -2.44 1.25
C GLU A 136 3.51 -3.34 2.11
N GLU A 137 3.12 -4.51 1.61
CA GLU A 137 2.55 -5.58 2.42
C GLU A 137 3.35 -6.87 2.19
N VAL A 138 3.90 -7.41 3.27
CA VAL A 138 4.57 -8.71 3.30
C VAL A 138 3.62 -9.74 3.86
N ASN A 139 3.33 -10.79 3.11
CA ASN A 139 2.60 -11.97 3.58
C ASN A 139 3.58 -13.09 3.91
N GLN A 140 3.83 -13.29 5.21
CA GLN A 140 4.80 -14.26 5.73
C GLN A 140 4.34 -15.71 5.56
N ASP A 141 3.03 -15.94 5.50
CA ASP A 141 2.49 -17.29 5.34
C ASP A 141 2.58 -17.78 3.89
N LEU A 142 2.51 -16.85 2.93
CA LEU A 142 2.65 -17.12 1.49
C LEU A 142 4.07 -16.87 0.97
N GLY A 143 4.94 -16.17 1.71
CA GLY A 143 6.28 -15.81 1.26
C GLY A 143 6.26 -14.77 0.13
N LEU A 144 5.25 -13.90 0.10
CA LEU A 144 5.06 -12.91 -0.96
C LEU A 144 5.15 -11.49 -0.42
N ILE A 145 5.58 -10.58 -1.29
CA ILE A 145 5.59 -9.14 -1.03
C ILE A 145 4.83 -8.41 -2.14
N ARG A 146 4.00 -7.45 -1.74
CA ARG A 146 3.29 -6.52 -2.62
C ARG A 146 3.77 -5.12 -2.33
N MET A 147 4.19 -4.38 -3.35
CA MET A 147 4.57 -2.98 -3.25
C MET A 147 3.75 -2.12 -4.23
N ASP A 148 3.13 -1.05 -3.73
CA ASP A 148 2.47 -0.01 -4.52
C ASP A 148 3.16 1.33 -4.31
N SER A 149 3.65 1.94 -5.38
CA SER A 149 4.25 3.27 -5.32
C SER A 149 3.34 4.33 -5.92
N ALA A 150 3.24 5.45 -5.22
CA ALA A 150 2.58 6.68 -5.68
C ALA A 150 3.63 7.79 -5.73
N GLY A 151 3.80 8.40 -6.90
CA GLY A 151 4.81 9.43 -7.11
C GLY A 151 4.32 10.60 -7.96
N LEU A 152 4.87 11.77 -7.66
CA LEU A 152 4.72 13.00 -8.46
C LEU A 152 6.09 13.38 -9.00
N VAL A 153 6.43 12.89 -10.19
CA VAL A 153 7.70 13.19 -10.86
C VAL A 153 7.48 14.33 -11.85
N GLY A 154 8.29 15.39 -11.75
CA GLY A 154 8.40 16.39 -12.82
C GLY A 154 9.26 15.83 -13.95
N GLU A 155 8.76 15.92 -15.19
CA GLU A 155 9.35 15.50 -16.48
C GLU A 155 10.70 14.75 -16.46
N SER A 156 10.69 13.58 -17.14
CA SER A 156 11.82 12.77 -17.65
C SER A 156 12.10 11.46 -16.91
N VAL A 157 11.20 10.48 -17.04
CA VAL A 157 11.61 9.07 -17.20
C VAL A 157 10.75 8.50 -18.31
N GLU A 158 11.35 8.29 -19.50
CA GLU A 158 10.77 7.44 -20.55
C GLU A 158 10.71 6.01 -20.02
N GLU A 159 9.60 5.64 -19.39
CA GLU A 159 9.15 4.25 -19.40
C GLU A 159 7.66 4.24 -19.74
N SER A 160 7.41 3.72 -20.92
CA SER A 160 6.13 3.56 -21.60
C SER A 160 5.02 3.07 -20.66
N TYR A 161 3.87 3.76 -20.70
CA TYR A 161 2.47 3.29 -20.62
C TYR A 161 1.56 4.22 -19.78
N SER A 162 0.77 5.03 -20.51
CA SER A 162 -0.57 5.56 -20.19
C SER A 162 -0.84 6.37 -18.90
N SER A 163 -1.14 7.67 -19.12
CA SER A 163 -1.61 8.73 -18.20
C SER A 163 -0.57 9.53 -17.38
N HIS A 164 0.62 9.66 -17.95
CA HIS A 164 1.53 10.83 -18.01
C HIS A 164 1.93 11.70 -16.81
N PHE A 165 1.30 11.72 -15.62
CA PHE A 165 1.81 12.57 -14.52
C PHE A 165 1.61 12.03 -13.09
N PHE A 166 0.70 11.08 -12.91
CA PHE A 166 0.52 10.36 -11.65
C PHE A 166 1.03 8.94 -11.82
N GLY A 167 2.20 8.63 -11.25
CA GLY A 167 2.76 7.28 -11.32
C GLY A 167 2.15 6.42 -10.22
N TRP A 168 1.30 5.46 -10.58
CA TRP A 168 0.90 4.35 -9.71
C TRP A 168 1.52 3.06 -10.25
N ASN A 169 2.57 2.57 -9.61
CA ASN A 169 3.26 1.36 -10.04
C ASN A 169 3.12 0.26 -9.01
N SER A 170 2.88 -0.95 -9.51
CA SER A 170 2.59 -2.13 -8.70
C SER A 170 3.61 -3.22 -8.97
N LYS A 171 4.32 -3.67 -7.94
CA LYS A 171 5.25 -4.82 -8.00
C LYS A 171 4.80 -5.92 -7.04
N SER A 172 4.99 -7.17 -7.44
CA SER A 172 4.80 -8.34 -6.59
C SER A 172 5.90 -9.36 -6.83
N ASP A 173 6.62 -9.75 -5.78
CA ASP A 173 7.71 -10.72 -5.85
C ASP A 173 7.53 -11.79 -4.75
N ALA A 174 8.09 -12.98 -4.97
CA ALA A 174 8.26 -13.98 -3.91
C ALA A 174 9.57 -13.69 -3.16
N PHE A 175 9.54 -13.64 -1.82
CA PHE A 175 10.74 -13.39 -1.02
C PHE A 175 11.08 -14.62 -0.17
N GLY A 176 12.04 -15.39 -0.67
CA GLY A 176 12.52 -16.62 -0.04
C GLY A 176 12.84 -17.67 -1.10
N GLY A 177 14.11 -18.06 -1.19
CA GLY A 177 14.55 -19.16 -2.04
C GLY A 177 14.01 -20.49 -1.54
N GLY A 178 12.85 -20.89 -2.04
CA GLY A 178 12.35 -22.25 -1.98
C GLY A 178 11.74 -22.53 -3.34
N GLU A 179 12.38 -23.42 -4.11
CA GLU A 179 11.95 -23.83 -5.44
C GLU A 179 10.44 -24.10 -5.47
N SER A 180 9.72 -23.31 -6.27
CA SER A 180 8.39 -23.67 -6.74
C SER A 180 8.57 -24.53 -7.99
N VAL A 181 8.31 -25.84 -7.85
CA VAL A 181 8.00 -26.74 -8.97
C VAL A 181 6.56 -26.51 -9.42
#